data_AF-A0A5E4CP22-F1
#
_entry.id   AF-A0A5E4CP22-F1
#
_cell.length_a   1.000
_cell.length_b   1.000
_cell.length_c   1.000
_cell.angle_alpha   90.00
_cell.angle_beta   90.00
_cell.angle_gamma   90.00
#
_symmetry.space_group_name_H-M   'P 1'
#
loop_
_entity.id
_entity.type
_entity.pdbx_description
1 polymer ?
#
loop_
_entity_poly.entity_id
_entity_poly.type
_entity_poly.pdbx_seq_one_letter_code
_entity_poly.pdbx_strand_id
1 'polypeptide(L)'
;KSKPFYRLQEVNILAQFFTDIVNISSIGLTYFQTSNIQCSTCNYRIQSLMLKSLTYPERPPLCRYNFTLKEGKEIFLKLRACTAKNI
;
A
#
# COMPACT_ATOMS: atom_id res chain seq x y z
N LYS A 1 -28.11 -12.87 2.27
CA LYS A 1 -27.73 -11.46 2.47
C LYS A 1 -26.32 -11.25 1.92
N SER A 2 -26.17 -10.64 0.74
CA SER A 2 -24.86 -10.24 0.22
C SER A 2 -24.30 -9.14 1.14
N LYS A 3 -23.07 -9.31 1.63
CA LYS A 3 -22.38 -8.22 2.34
C LYS A 3 -22.19 -7.07 1.35
N PRO A 4 -22.46 -5.81 1.75
CA PRO A 4 -22.16 -4.68 0.87
C PRO A 4 -20.66 -4.71 0.56
N PHE A 5 -20.33 -4.67 -0.72
CA PHE A 5 -18.97 -4.47 -1.18
C PHE A 5 -18.56 -3.08 -0.69
N TYR A 6 -17.68 -3.02 0.32
CA TYR A 6 -17.09 -1.74 0.73
C TYR A 6 -16.43 -1.14 -0.51
N ARG A 7 -16.84 0.06 -0.93
CA ARG A 7 -16.20 0.78 -2.03
C ARG A 7 -14.74 0.94 -1.65
N LEU A 8 -13.86 0.29 -2.40
CA LEU A 8 -12.42 0.49 -2.26
C LEU A 8 -12.13 1.95 -2.58
N GLN A 9 -11.41 2.61 -1.69
CA GLN A 9 -10.94 3.97 -1.92
C GLN A 9 -9.49 3.91 -2.37
N GLU A 10 -9.20 4.51 -3.51
CA GLU A 10 -7.84 4.70 -4.00
C GLU A 10 -7.32 6.06 -3.52
N VAL A 11 -6.07 6.07 -3.08
CA VAL A 11 -5.36 7.30 -2.69
C VAL A 11 -4.02 7.31 -3.42
N ASN A 12 -3.72 8.43 -4.06
CA ASN A 12 -2.50 8.63 -4.84
C ASN A 12 -1.60 9.65 -4.13
N ILE A 13 -0.35 9.27 -3.90
CA ILE A 13 0.67 10.11 -3.24
C ILE A 13 1.84 10.28 -4.21
N LEU A 14 2.25 11.53 -4.40
CA LEU A 14 3.47 11.86 -5.13
C LEU A 14 4.60 12.06 -4.13
N ALA A 15 5.73 11.39 -4.38
CA ALA A 15 6.93 11.49 -3.57
C ALA A 15 8.17 11.52 -4.45
N GLN A 16 9.19 12.27 -4.02
CA GLN A 16 10.50 12.29 -4.63
C GLN A 16 11.46 11.46 -3.77
N PHE A 17 12.28 10.64 -4.44
CA PHE A 17 13.32 9.84 -3.79
C PHE A 17 14.68 10.28 -4.32
N PHE A 18 15.69 10.30 -3.44
CA PHE A 18 17.07 10.56 -3.85
C PHE A 18 17.68 9.40 -4.67
N THR A 19 17.17 8.19 -4.46
CA THR A 19 17.59 6.98 -5.16
C THR A 19 16.51 6.49 -6.13
N ASP A 20 16.94 5.84 -7.21
CA ASP A 20 16.01 5.21 -8.16
C ASP A 20 15.10 4.18 -7.46
N ILE A 21 13.84 4.17 -7.89
CA ILE A 21 12.76 3.32 -7.38
C ILE A 21 13.08 1.83 -7.49
N VAL A 22 13.91 1.44 -8.47
CA VAL A 22 14.32 0.04 -8.68
C VAL A 22 15.25 -0.48 -7.57
N ASN A 23 15.89 0.42 -6.83
CA ASN A 23 16.81 0.07 -5.74
C ASN A 23 16.10 -0.02 -4.38
N ILE A 24 14.78 0.22 -4.33
CA ILE A 24 14.01 0.12 -3.09
C ILE A 24 13.86 -1.35 -2.71
N SER A 25 14.47 -1.74 -1.59
CA SER A 25 14.41 -3.12 -1.07
C SER A 25 13.09 -3.44 -0.36
N SER A 26 12.50 -2.46 0.32
CA SER A 26 11.23 -2.58 1.02
C SER A 26 10.61 -1.20 1.33
N ILE A 27 9.30 -1.18 1.56
CA ILE A 27 8.57 -0.02 2.11
C ILE A 27 8.12 -0.34 3.53
N GLY A 28 8.42 0.56 4.47
CA GLY A 28 7.83 0.57 5.81
C GLY A 28 6.48 1.30 5.79
N LEU A 29 5.46 0.71 6.39
CA LEU A 29 4.14 1.34 6.56
C LEU A 29 3.65 1.18 7.99
N THR A 30 3.12 2.27 8.54
CA THR A 30 2.46 2.31 9.84
C THR A 30 1.14 3.04 9.70
N TYR A 31 0.10 2.51 10.35
CA TYR A 31 -1.22 3.11 10.41
C TYR A 31 -1.47 3.67 11.81
N PHE A 32 -2.03 4.88 11.86
CA PHE A 32 -2.48 5.53 13.09
C PHE A 32 -3.92 6.02 12.91
N GLN A 33 -4.80 5.59 13.80
CA GLN A 33 -6.19 6.01 13.87
C GLN A 33 -6.28 7.31 14.68
N THR A 34 -6.76 8.38 14.05
CA THR A 34 -6.88 9.70 14.69
C THR A 34 -8.14 9.87 15.55
N SER A 35 -9.07 8.91 15.54
CA SER A 35 -10.31 9.02 16.31
C SER A 35 -10.10 8.71 17.79
N ASN A 36 -10.80 9.44 18.67
CA ASN A 36 -10.79 9.23 20.13
C ASN A 36 -11.24 7.82 20.58
N ILE A 37 -11.81 7.01 19.69
CA ILE A 37 -12.13 5.61 19.94
C ILE A 37 -10.95 4.77 19.48
N GLN A 38 -10.07 4.44 20.43
CA GLN A 38 -8.91 3.61 20.18
C GLN A 38 -9.37 2.17 19.95
N CYS A 39 -9.33 1.70 18.71
CA CYS A 39 -9.78 0.36 18.35
C CYS A 39 -8.59 -0.60 18.25
N SER A 40 -8.24 -1.24 19.36
CA SER A 40 -7.11 -2.20 19.43
C SER A 40 -7.27 -3.43 18.53
N THR A 41 -8.49 -3.73 18.07
CA THR A 41 -8.80 -4.86 17.17
C THR A 41 -9.06 -4.46 15.73
N CYS A 42 -9.06 -3.15 15.43
CA CYS A 42 -9.29 -2.67 14.08
C CYS A 42 -8.09 -3.01 13.21
N ASN A 43 -8.40 -3.63 12.07
CA ASN A 43 -7.44 -4.06 11.08
C ASN A 43 -7.77 -3.34 9.78
N TYR A 44 -6.83 -2.54 9.26
CA TYR A 44 -7.04 -1.84 8.00
C TYR A 44 -6.50 -2.70 6.85
N ARG A 45 -7.39 -3.15 5.96
CA ARG A 45 -7.02 -4.01 4.84
C ARG A 45 -6.69 -3.15 3.62
N ILE A 46 -5.47 -3.29 3.12
CA ILE A 46 -5.04 -2.70 1.86
C ILE A 46 -5.03 -3.80 0.80
N GLN A 47 -5.79 -3.59 -0.27
CA GLN A 47 -5.84 -4.52 -1.39
C GLN A 47 -4.59 -4.41 -2.26
N SER A 48 -4.12 -3.20 -2.52
CA SER A 48 -2.98 -2.95 -3.39
C SER A 48 -2.20 -1.73 -2.92
N LEU A 49 -0.88 -1.86 -2.93
CA LEU A 49 0.08 -0.78 -2.90
C LEU A 49 0.86 -0.86 -4.20
N MET A 50 0.83 0.19 -5.00
CA MET A 50 1.53 0.29 -6.27
C MET A 50 2.49 1.46 -6.24
N LEU A 51 3.72 1.21 -6.68
CA LEU A 51 4.78 2.19 -6.78
C LEU A 51 5.16 2.31 -8.27
N LYS A 52 4.93 3.49 -8.84
CA LYS A 52 5.15 3.79 -10.25
C LYS A 52 6.21 4.89 -10.40
N SER A 53 7.17 4.68 -11.30
CA SER A 53 8.12 5.73 -11.67
C SER A 53 7.45 6.75 -12.57
N LEU A 54 7.61 8.03 -12.24
CA LEU A 54 7.17 9.13 -13.12
C LEU A 54 8.29 9.62 -14.04
N THR A 55 9.55 9.47 -13.64
CA THR A 55 10.72 9.84 -14.46
C THR A 55 11.04 8.79 -15.52
N TYR A 56 10.67 7.53 -15.28
CA TYR A 56 10.90 6.38 -16.16
C TYR A 56 9.60 5.57 -16.34
N PRO A 57 8.58 6.13 -17.03
CA PRO A 57 7.23 5.57 -17.11
C PRO A 57 7.15 4.24 -17.89
N GLU A 58 8.15 3.91 -18.70
CA GLU A 58 8.29 2.65 -19.43
C GLU A 58 8.57 1.46 -18.51
N ARG A 59 9.04 1.71 -17.27
CA ARG A 59 9.39 0.65 -16.33
C ARG A 59 8.13 0.05 -15.70
N PRO A 60 8.06 -1.28 -15.54
CA PRO A 60 6.95 -1.92 -14.86
C PRO A 60 6.79 -1.39 -13.42
N PRO A 61 5.55 -1.13 -12.96
CA PRO A 61 5.34 -0.75 -11.58
C PRO A 61 5.66 -1.90 -10.62
N LEU A 62 5.97 -1.52 -9.38
CA LEU A 62 6.22 -2.44 -8.29
C LEU A 62 4.99 -2.46 -7.36
N CYS A 63 4.47 -3.64 -7.07
CA CYS A 63 3.26 -3.84 -6.30
C CYS A 63 3.45 -4.71 -5.05
N ARG A 64 2.56 -4.50 -4.09
CA ARG A 64 2.23 -5.44 -3.01
C ARG A 64 0.72 -5.54 -2.86
N TYR A 65 0.21 -6.75 -2.77
CA TYR A 65 -1.24 -6.99 -2.67
C TYR A 65 -1.62 -7.58 -1.32
N ASN A 66 -2.89 -7.38 -0.95
CA ASN A 66 -3.60 -8.04 0.14
C ASN A 66 -2.81 -8.12 1.45
N PHE A 67 -2.62 -6.96 2.09
CA PHE A 67 -1.99 -6.88 3.41
C PHE A 67 -2.87 -6.13 4.40
N THR A 68 -2.57 -6.27 5.69
CA THR A 68 -3.34 -5.69 6.78
C THR A 68 -2.42 -4.88 7.67
N LEU A 69 -2.82 -3.65 7.95
CA LEU A 69 -2.18 -2.77 8.92
C LEU A 69 -2.90 -2.89 10.26
N LYS A 70 -2.10 -2.88 11.34
CA LYS A 70 -2.58 -2.81 12.72
C LYS A 70 -2.17 -1.46 13.29
N GLU A 71 -3.00 -0.94 14.18
CA GLU A 71 -2.77 0.33 14.86
C GLU A 71 -1.38 0.39 15.50
N GLY A 72 -0.61 1.44 15.17
CA GLY A 72 0.70 1.72 15.74
C GLY A 72 1.80 0.71 15.41
N LYS A 73 1.54 -0.28 14.54
CA LYS A 73 2.53 -1.30 14.18
C LYS A 73 3.10 -1.05 12.79
N GLU A 74 4.41 -0.87 12.73
CA GLU A 74 5.13 -0.84 11.46
C GLU A 74 5.24 -2.23 10.84
N ILE A 75 5.04 -2.31 9.53
CA ILE A 75 5.33 -3.50 8.73
C ILE A 75 6.24 -3.15 7.56
N PHE A 76 7.16 -4.04 7.23
CA PHE A 76 8.02 -3.92 6.05
C PHE A 76 7.48 -4.79 4.93
N LEU A 77 7.22 -4.16 3.78
CA LEU A 77 6.67 -4.80 2.60
C LEU A 77 7.72 -4.83 1.50
N LYS A 78 8.06 -6.04 1.03
CA LYS A 78 8.82 -6.21 -0.20
C LYS A 78 7.89 -6.09 -1.39
N LEU A 79 8.17 -5.13 -2.26
CA LEU A 79 7.46 -4.98 -3.53
C LEU A 79 7.97 -5.99 -4.55
N ARG A 80 7.14 -6.33 -5.52
CA ARG A 80 7.48 -7.19 -6.67
C ARG A 80 6.90 -6.57 -7.94
N ALA A 81 7.36 -6.97 -9.11
CA ALA A 81 6.71 -6.57 -10.36
C ALA A 81 5.20 -6.89 -10.30
N CYS A 82 4.36 -5.92 -10.67
CA CYS A 82 2.91 -6.08 -10.65
C CYS A 82 2.48 -7.22 -11.59
N THR A 83 1.53 -8.05 -11.15
CA THR A 83 0.98 -9.13 -11.97
C THR A 83 -0.33 -8.69 -12.61
N ALA A 84 -0.52 -8.92 -13.90
CA ALA A 84 -1.74 -8.58 -14.63
C ALA A 84 -3.03 -9.25 -14.09
N LYS A 85 -2.92 -10.27 -13.22
CA LYS A 85 -4.06 -11.02 -12.67
C LYS A 85 -4.84 -10.31 -11.55
N ASN A 86 -4.43 -9.12 -11.09
CA ASN A 86 -5.06 -8.41 -9.98
C ASN A 86 -5.34 -6.92 -10.27
N ILE A 87 -5.46 -6.54 -11.54
CA ILE A 87 -5.96 -5.22 -11.98
C ILE A 87 -7.44 -5.37 -12.28
#